data_AF-A0A7C3EA50-F1
#
_entry.id   AF-A0A7C3EA50-F1
#
_cell.length_a   1.000
_cell.length_b   1.000
_cell.length_c   1.000
_cell.angle_alpha   90.00
_cell.angle_beta   90.00
_cell.angle_gamma   90.00
#
_symmetry.space_group_name_H-M   'P 1'
#
loop_
_entity.id
_entity.type
_entity.pdbx_description
1 polymer ?
#
loop_
_entity_poly.entity_id
_entity_poly.type
_entity_poly.pdbx_seq_one_letter_code
_entity_poly.pdbx_strand_id
1 'polypeptide(L)'
;VLDDLLDQGLARQILIQQIVKYSRDPELSSHVLFLEDYGIHVAREMVQCCDVWLNTPRRLEEACGTSGMKAGLNGVLNLSVLDGWYDEGYEGSGGWAIGDRETYSEDQDEIHASAIYSLLENEIVPMYYGGREEGVPEEWMRRVRQSLMNLSPRFNSLRMLEEYSAQLYQPAHTAWTEIREGEFEKIRRRVRWTADVERSWSQVRFVELGPEPDGTVLSGQAIPIRVAVELGGLAPEDVRVEAVIGRVGVNGQLEETEVMTLPAVEQRGTAYVFAKEFMPMHTGRLGYSLRISPNHYHDPLTRPCNSLLKWN
;
A
#
# COMPACT_ATOMS: atom_id res chain seq x y z
N VAL A 1 -13.18 -3.68 -26.93
CA VAL A 1 -12.32 -4.73 -26.32
C VAL A 1 -11.74 -5.68 -27.35
N LEU A 2 -12.51 -6.57 -28.01
CA LEU A 2 -11.96 -7.46 -29.04
C LEU A 2 -11.47 -6.71 -30.28
N ASP A 3 -12.24 -5.72 -30.75
CA ASP A 3 -11.81 -4.85 -31.86
C ASP A 3 -10.61 -3.97 -31.49
N ASP A 4 -10.58 -3.38 -30.29
CA ASP A 4 -9.39 -2.63 -29.81
C ASP A 4 -8.15 -3.51 -29.69
N LEU A 5 -8.29 -4.77 -29.25
CA LEU A 5 -7.18 -5.73 -29.15
C LEU A 5 -6.67 -6.15 -30.54
N LEU A 6 -7.57 -6.29 -31.52
CA LEU A 6 -7.23 -6.56 -32.92
C LEU A 6 -6.53 -5.36 -33.57
N ASP A 7 -7.02 -4.15 -33.29
CA ASP A 7 -6.47 -2.90 -33.83
C ASP A 7 -5.08 -2.59 -33.23
N GLN A 8 -4.92 -2.82 -31.91
CA GLN A 8 -3.59 -2.80 -31.27
C GLN A 8 -2.65 -3.86 -31.82
N GLY A 9 -3.15 -5.06 -32.14
CA GLY A 9 -2.36 -6.12 -32.76
C GLY A 9 -1.84 -5.73 -34.14
N LEU A 10 -2.69 -5.12 -34.97
CA LEU A 10 -2.33 -4.64 -36.30
C LEU A 10 -1.35 -3.46 -36.23
N ALA A 11 -1.59 -2.48 -35.35
CA ALA A 11 -0.69 -1.35 -35.13
C ALA A 11 0.73 -1.81 -34.72
N ARG A 12 0.83 -2.82 -33.83
CA ARG A 12 2.12 -3.41 -33.44
C ARG A 12 2.84 -4.06 -34.62
N GLN A 13 2.12 -4.79 -35.47
CA GLN A 13 2.72 -5.42 -36.66
C GLN A 13 3.24 -4.38 -37.65
N ILE A 14 2.49 -3.29 -37.87
CA ILE A 14 2.91 -2.18 -38.73
C ILE A 14 4.18 -1.52 -38.19
N LEU A 15 4.25 -1.26 -36.87
CA LEU A 15 5.43 -0.68 -36.24
C LEU A 15 6.67 -1.58 -36.40
N ILE A 16 6.53 -2.89 -36.18
CA ILE A 16 7.63 -3.84 -36.39
C ILE A 16 8.10 -3.82 -37.84
N GLN A 17 7.17 -3.82 -38.81
CA GLN A 17 7.52 -3.73 -40.23
C GLN A 17 8.27 -2.43 -40.57
N GLN A 18 7.88 -1.31 -39.97
CA GLN A 18 8.58 -0.03 -40.14
C GLN A 18 9.99 -0.09 -39.57
N ILE A 19 10.19 -0.62 -38.36
CA ILE A 19 11.51 -0.78 -37.74
C ILE A 19 12.42 -1.67 -38.60
N VAL A 20 11.91 -2.80 -39.09
CA VAL A 20 12.66 -3.70 -39.99
C VAL A 20 13.01 -3.02 -41.32
N LYS A 21 12.15 -2.14 -41.82
CA LYS A 21 12.44 -1.35 -43.02
C LYS A 21 13.57 -0.35 -42.74
N TYR A 22 13.52 0.37 -41.62
CA TYR A 22 14.56 1.32 -41.23
C TYR A 22 15.91 0.62 -40.97
N SER A 23 15.93 -0.56 -40.36
CA SER A 23 17.17 -1.31 -40.16
C SER A 23 17.82 -1.79 -41.47
N ARG A 24 17.08 -1.78 -42.59
CA ARG A 24 17.57 -2.11 -43.93
C ARG A 24 17.88 -0.89 -44.79
N ASP A 25 17.61 0.33 -44.28
CA ASP A 25 17.97 1.55 -44.98
C ASP A 25 19.50 1.67 -45.05
N PRO A 26 20.11 1.89 -46.24
CA PRO A 26 21.56 2.01 -46.36
C PRO A 26 22.20 3.04 -45.42
N GLU A 27 21.50 4.13 -45.10
CA GLU A 27 22.03 5.18 -44.20
C GLU A 27 22.02 4.75 -42.72
N LEU A 28 21.08 3.90 -42.32
CA LEU A 28 20.88 3.47 -40.93
C LEU A 28 21.36 2.05 -40.64
N SER A 29 21.56 1.23 -41.67
CA SER A 29 21.85 -0.20 -41.55
C SER A 29 23.13 -0.53 -40.77
N SER A 30 24.08 0.40 -40.67
CA SER A 30 25.27 0.27 -39.83
C SER A 30 25.09 0.68 -38.36
N HIS A 31 23.94 1.25 -37.99
CA HIS A 31 23.67 1.82 -36.67
C HIS A 31 22.41 1.22 -36.00
N VAL A 32 21.50 0.61 -36.77
CA VAL A 32 20.24 0.05 -36.29
C VAL A 32 20.17 -1.44 -36.60
N LEU A 33 20.02 -2.25 -35.55
CA LEU A 33 19.83 -3.70 -35.65
C LEU A 33 18.48 -4.10 -35.06
N PHE A 34 17.71 -4.89 -35.82
CA PHE A 34 16.51 -5.55 -35.32
C PHE A 34 16.86 -6.96 -34.83
N LEU A 35 16.60 -7.25 -33.55
CA LEU A 35 16.85 -8.56 -32.95
C LEU A 35 15.56 -9.40 -32.99
N GLU A 36 15.58 -10.45 -33.79
CA GLU A 36 14.49 -11.43 -33.89
C GLU A 36 14.54 -12.41 -32.70
N ASP A 37 13.38 -13.01 -32.39
CA ASP A 37 13.25 -14.08 -31.39
C ASP A 37 13.84 -13.78 -30.01
N TYR A 38 13.53 -12.59 -29.47
CA TYR A 38 13.96 -12.19 -28.13
C TYR A 38 13.49 -13.20 -27.07
N GLY A 39 14.48 -13.86 -26.44
CA GLY A 39 14.29 -14.81 -25.37
C GLY A 39 15.36 -14.67 -24.29
N ILE A 40 15.37 -15.58 -23.31
CA ILE A 40 16.26 -15.50 -22.15
C ILE A 40 17.75 -15.47 -22.55
N HIS A 41 18.14 -16.20 -23.58
CA HIS A 41 19.52 -16.21 -24.06
C HIS A 41 19.93 -14.85 -24.65
N VAL A 42 19.11 -14.29 -25.54
CA VAL A 42 19.35 -12.96 -26.12
C VAL A 42 19.36 -11.89 -25.03
N ALA A 43 18.41 -11.95 -24.09
CA ALA A 43 18.36 -11.03 -22.96
C ALA A 43 19.64 -11.05 -22.11
N ARG A 44 20.22 -12.25 -21.88
CA ARG A 44 21.46 -12.42 -21.13
C ARG A 44 22.65 -11.73 -21.81
N GLU A 45 22.77 -11.86 -23.13
CA GLU A 45 23.84 -11.20 -23.88
C GLU A 45 23.61 -9.68 -23.93
N MET A 46 22.37 -9.24 -24.19
CA MET A 46 22.04 -7.82 -24.29
C MET A 46 22.39 -7.04 -23.03
N VAL A 47 22.01 -7.53 -21.85
CA VAL A 47 22.31 -6.80 -20.60
C VAL A 47 23.81 -6.70 -20.30
N GLN A 48 24.67 -7.46 -20.98
CA GLN A 48 26.13 -7.40 -20.82
C GLN A 48 26.80 -6.49 -21.86
N CYS A 49 26.10 -6.13 -22.93
CA CYS A 49 26.65 -5.38 -24.06
C CYS A 49 26.01 -4.00 -24.26
N CYS A 50 24.85 -3.74 -23.65
CA CYS A 50 24.20 -2.45 -23.73
C CYS A 50 24.84 -1.45 -22.75
N ASP A 51 24.99 -0.19 -23.18
CA ASP A 51 25.38 0.91 -22.28
C ASP A 51 24.15 1.63 -21.69
N VAL A 52 23.08 1.77 -22.50
CA VAL A 52 21.81 2.39 -22.10
C VAL A 52 20.66 1.41 -22.31
N TRP A 53 19.78 1.30 -21.31
CA TRP A 53 18.54 0.52 -21.37
C TRP A 53 17.33 1.46 -21.42
N LEU A 54 16.64 1.52 -22.56
CA LEU A 54 15.51 2.42 -22.80
C LEU A 54 14.18 1.72 -22.50
N ASN A 55 13.35 2.30 -21.63
CA ASN A 55 11.96 1.87 -21.44
C ASN A 55 11.02 3.08 -21.56
N THR A 56 9.98 2.96 -22.37
CA THR A 56 9.01 4.05 -22.61
C THR A 56 7.56 3.58 -22.41
N PRO A 57 7.21 3.02 -21.24
CA PRO A 57 5.81 2.70 -20.96
C PRO A 57 4.97 3.98 -20.88
N ARG A 58 3.67 3.86 -21.16
CA ARG A 58 2.72 4.87 -20.71
C ARG A 58 2.58 4.72 -19.19
N ARG A 59 2.65 5.84 -18.46
CA ARG A 59 2.71 5.79 -17.01
C ARG A 59 1.43 5.14 -16.43
N LEU A 60 1.61 4.33 -15.38
CA LEU A 60 0.61 3.47 -14.74
C LEU A 60 0.17 2.25 -15.56
N GLU A 61 0.75 2.02 -16.74
CA GLU A 61 0.53 0.79 -17.51
C GLU A 61 1.60 -0.28 -17.23
N GLU A 62 2.76 0.09 -16.65
CA GLU A 62 3.77 -0.86 -16.20
C GLU A 62 3.74 -1.04 -14.68
N ALA A 63 3.27 -2.20 -14.22
CA ALA A 63 3.23 -2.49 -12.79
C ALA A 63 4.63 -2.56 -12.15
N CYS A 64 5.65 -2.99 -12.90
CA CYS A 64 7.00 -3.13 -12.38
C CYS A 64 8.04 -3.02 -13.51
N GLY A 65 8.29 -4.11 -14.25
CA GLY A 65 9.35 -4.16 -15.26
C GLY A 65 10.66 -4.71 -14.68
N THR A 66 11.04 -5.95 -15.02
CA THR A 66 12.24 -6.58 -14.45
C THR A 66 13.48 -6.50 -15.34
N SER A 67 13.32 -6.13 -16.61
CA SER A 67 14.43 -5.99 -17.57
C SER A 67 15.37 -4.87 -17.19
N GLY A 68 14.84 -3.70 -16.81
CA GLY A 68 15.64 -2.56 -16.35
C GLY A 68 16.43 -2.87 -15.08
N MET A 69 15.88 -3.69 -14.16
CA MET A 69 16.61 -4.19 -13.00
C MET A 69 17.82 -5.03 -13.43
N LYS A 70 17.61 -6.00 -14.34
CA LYS A 70 18.69 -6.88 -14.85
C LYS A 70 19.78 -6.05 -15.53
N ALA A 71 19.40 -5.06 -16.32
CA ALA A 71 20.31 -4.14 -16.97
C ALA A 71 21.12 -3.35 -15.92
N GLY A 72 20.46 -2.74 -14.93
CA GLY A 72 21.12 -2.02 -13.84
C GLY A 72 22.13 -2.86 -13.05
N LEU A 73 21.80 -4.13 -12.77
CA LEU A 73 22.69 -5.08 -12.10
C LEU A 73 23.93 -5.46 -12.94
N ASN A 74 23.88 -5.30 -14.26
CA ASN A 74 25.04 -5.50 -15.14
C ASN A 74 25.79 -4.19 -15.42
N GLY A 75 25.44 -3.10 -14.73
CA GLY A 75 26.08 -1.80 -14.89
C GLY A 75 25.55 -0.98 -16.06
N VAL A 76 24.45 -1.39 -16.69
CA VAL A 76 23.77 -0.62 -17.74
C VAL A 76 22.96 0.50 -17.10
N LEU A 77 23.05 1.71 -17.64
CA LEU A 77 22.28 2.85 -17.15
C LEU A 77 20.89 2.86 -17.79
N ASN A 78 19.85 3.16 -17.00
CA ASN A 78 18.48 3.19 -17.49
C ASN A 78 18.13 4.61 -17.99
N LEU A 79 17.38 4.67 -19.09
CA LEU A 79 16.67 5.86 -19.55
C LEU A 79 15.19 5.46 -19.61
N SER A 80 14.38 5.92 -18.67
CA SER A 80 13.02 5.40 -18.55
C SER A 80 12.03 6.44 -18.05
N VAL A 81 10.77 6.29 -18.43
CA VAL A 81 9.64 6.98 -17.78
C VAL A 81 9.59 6.55 -16.30
N LEU A 82 9.17 7.46 -15.42
CA LEU A 82 8.95 7.19 -13.98
C LEU A 82 7.67 6.38 -13.77
N ASP A 83 7.75 5.10 -14.13
CA ASP A 83 6.70 4.10 -13.91
C ASP A 83 7.28 2.80 -13.35
N GLY A 84 6.40 1.98 -12.76
CA GLY A 84 6.75 0.68 -12.21
C GLY A 84 7.96 0.71 -11.27
N TRP A 85 8.93 -0.17 -11.53
CA TRP A 85 10.13 -0.32 -10.72
C TRP A 85 11.05 0.91 -10.77
N TYR A 86 11.01 1.63 -11.89
CA TYR A 86 11.94 2.72 -12.10
C TYR A 86 11.49 3.95 -11.32
N ASP A 87 10.18 4.17 -11.15
CA ASP A 87 9.65 5.18 -10.24
C ASP A 87 10.14 4.96 -8.79
N GLU A 88 10.27 3.69 -8.37
CA GLU A 88 10.81 3.34 -7.06
C GLU A 88 12.33 3.56 -6.93
N GLY A 89 13.08 3.31 -8.00
CA GLY A 89 14.55 3.19 -7.99
C GLY A 89 15.30 4.39 -8.58
N TYR A 90 14.61 5.33 -9.23
CA TYR A 90 15.21 6.38 -10.06
C TYR A 90 16.27 7.20 -9.32
N GLU A 91 15.96 7.70 -8.12
CA GLU A 91 16.86 8.60 -7.37
C GLU A 91 18.22 7.94 -7.06
N GLY A 92 18.24 6.61 -6.93
CA GLY A 92 19.45 5.83 -6.68
C GLY A 92 20.09 5.23 -7.94
N SER A 93 19.41 5.28 -9.09
CA SER A 93 19.79 4.52 -10.28
C SER A 93 21.01 5.06 -11.04
N GLY A 94 21.30 6.35 -10.92
CA GLY A 94 22.31 7.02 -11.76
C GLY A 94 21.90 7.19 -13.23
N GLY A 95 20.71 6.72 -13.61
CA GLY A 95 20.13 6.86 -14.95
C GLY A 95 19.38 8.18 -15.15
N TRP A 96 18.49 8.18 -16.14
CA TRP A 96 17.71 9.35 -16.56
C TRP A 96 16.22 9.05 -16.55
N ALA A 97 15.44 10.06 -16.18
CA ALA A 97 13.98 10.04 -16.26
C ALA A 97 13.51 10.69 -17.56
N ILE A 98 12.51 10.08 -18.18
CA ILE A 98 11.75 10.67 -19.29
C ILE A 98 10.47 11.25 -18.71
N GLY A 99 10.35 12.58 -18.70
CA GLY A 99 9.22 13.27 -18.09
C GLY A 99 9.22 13.24 -16.55
N ASP A 100 8.06 13.54 -15.96
CA ASP A 100 7.82 13.52 -14.51
C ASP A 100 6.61 12.62 -14.18
N ARG A 101 6.16 12.60 -12.91
CA ARG A 101 5.09 11.75 -12.37
C ARG A 101 3.69 12.22 -12.74
N GLU A 102 3.50 12.60 -14.00
CA GLU A 102 2.25 13.10 -14.54
C GLU A 102 1.35 11.95 -15.02
N THR A 103 0.03 12.11 -14.94
CA THR A 103 -0.90 11.13 -15.53
C THR A 103 -0.77 11.17 -17.05
N TYR A 104 -0.83 10.01 -17.70
CA TYR A 104 -0.75 9.92 -19.15
C TYR A 104 -1.84 10.74 -19.85
N SER A 105 -1.43 11.50 -20.88
CA SER A 105 -2.28 12.13 -21.88
C SER A 105 -1.66 11.95 -23.27
N GLU A 106 -2.42 12.10 -24.35
CA GLU A 106 -1.92 11.89 -25.72
C GLU A 106 -0.74 12.82 -26.07
N ASP A 107 -0.75 14.07 -25.58
CA ASP A 107 0.33 15.04 -25.78
C ASP A 107 1.68 14.57 -25.18
N GLN A 108 1.65 13.64 -24.20
CA GLN A 108 2.86 13.14 -23.57
C GLN A 108 3.73 12.31 -24.53
N ASP A 109 3.17 11.71 -25.58
CA ASP A 109 3.96 10.92 -26.53
C ASP A 109 4.98 11.83 -27.27
N GLU A 110 4.57 13.03 -27.69
CA GLU A 110 5.46 14.00 -28.35
C GLU A 110 6.43 14.67 -27.37
N ILE A 111 5.97 14.95 -26.14
CA ILE A 111 6.81 15.51 -25.07
C ILE A 111 7.91 14.52 -24.69
N HIS A 112 7.56 13.25 -24.45
CA HIS A 112 8.50 12.19 -24.12
C HIS A 112 9.50 11.95 -25.25
N ALA A 113 9.05 11.95 -26.52
CA ALA A 113 9.94 11.83 -27.66
C ALA A 113 10.97 12.99 -27.69
N SER A 114 10.50 14.23 -27.52
CA SER A 114 11.37 15.42 -27.46
C SER A 114 12.36 15.38 -26.30
N ALA A 115 11.91 14.91 -25.13
CA ALA A 115 12.76 14.73 -23.94
C ALA A 115 13.85 13.69 -24.18
N ILE A 116 13.53 12.56 -24.83
CA ILE A 116 14.52 11.53 -25.18
C ILE A 116 15.60 12.10 -26.09
N TYR A 117 15.23 12.82 -27.16
CA TYR A 117 16.21 13.44 -28.05
C TYR A 117 17.09 14.46 -27.32
N SER A 118 16.48 15.32 -26.49
CA SER A 118 17.21 16.31 -25.72
C SER A 118 18.21 15.69 -24.74
N LEU A 119 17.81 14.64 -24.02
CA LEU A 119 18.68 13.90 -23.09
C LEU A 119 19.83 13.22 -23.84
N LEU A 120 19.56 12.60 -24.98
CA LEU A 120 20.58 11.96 -25.80
C LEU A 120 21.61 12.98 -26.31
N GLU A 121 21.14 14.08 -26.90
CA GLU A 121 22.00 15.09 -27.54
C GLU A 121 22.82 15.89 -26.53
N ASN A 122 22.19 16.34 -25.44
CA ASN A 122 22.80 17.32 -24.53
C ASN A 122 23.51 16.69 -23.33
N GLU A 123 23.15 15.46 -22.95
CA GLU A 123 23.68 14.84 -21.73
C GLU A 123 24.34 13.47 -21.98
N ILE A 124 23.61 12.49 -22.51
CA ILE A 124 24.05 11.09 -22.58
C ILE A 124 25.21 10.92 -23.56
N VAL A 125 25.06 11.37 -24.81
CA VAL A 125 26.10 11.22 -25.84
C VAL A 125 27.36 12.02 -25.49
N PRO A 126 27.29 13.30 -25.09
CA PRO A 126 28.46 14.05 -24.65
C PRO A 126 29.16 13.42 -23.44
N MET A 127 28.41 12.89 -22.47
CA MET A 127 29.00 12.23 -21.29
C MET A 127 29.70 10.92 -21.64
N TYR A 128 29.14 10.13 -22.56
CA TYR A 128 29.70 8.84 -22.94
C TYR A 128 30.98 8.99 -23.80
N TYR A 129 31.01 9.95 -24.72
CA TYR A 129 32.16 10.16 -25.62
C TYR A 129 33.17 11.20 -25.10
N GLY A 130 32.76 12.11 -24.22
CA GLY A 130 33.59 13.18 -23.67
C GLY A 130 34.48 12.73 -22.52
N GLY A 131 35.53 13.52 -22.24
CA GLY A 131 36.32 13.41 -21.00
C GLY A 131 36.98 12.05 -20.75
N ARG A 132 37.36 11.33 -21.81
CA ARG A 132 37.97 10.00 -21.70
C ARG A 132 39.44 10.10 -21.32
N GLU A 133 39.76 9.89 -20.05
CA GLU A 133 41.14 9.65 -19.59
C GLU A 133 41.49 8.17 -19.84
N GLU A 134 42.58 7.90 -20.55
CA GLU A 134 43.01 6.56 -20.96
C GLU A 134 41.93 5.71 -21.68
N GLY A 135 40.91 6.37 -22.25
CA GLY A 135 39.81 5.73 -22.97
C GLY A 135 38.56 5.43 -22.12
N VAL A 136 38.57 5.73 -20.82
CA VAL A 136 37.45 5.46 -19.90
C VAL A 136 36.68 6.76 -19.61
N PRO A 137 35.34 6.79 -19.78
CA PRO A 137 34.53 7.95 -19.39
C PRO A 137 34.27 7.93 -17.87
N GLU A 138 34.99 8.75 -17.10
CA GLU A 138 34.96 8.70 -15.63
C GLU A 138 33.57 8.96 -15.03
N GLU A 139 32.87 9.96 -15.57
CA GLU A 139 31.54 10.37 -15.11
C GLU A 139 30.50 9.29 -15.39
N TRP A 140 30.61 8.63 -16.54
CA TRP A 140 29.80 7.45 -16.86
C TRP A 140 30.01 6.35 -15.82
N MET A 141 31.27 6.01 -15.56
CA MET A 141 31.62 4.97 -14.57
C MET A 141 31.21 5.34 -13.15
N ARG A 142 31.15 6.64 -12.82
CA ARG A 142 30.61 7.12 -11.53
C ARG A 142 29.12 6.78 -11.42
N ARG A 143 28.33 7.03 -12.47
CA ARG A 143 26.90 6.66 -12.52
C ARG A 143 26.70 5.16 -12.50
N VAL A 144 27.52 4.39 -13.22
CA VAL A 144 27.49 2.91 -13.18
C VAL A 144 27.72 2.40 -11.76
N ARG A 145 28.73 2.94 -11.05
CA ARG A 145 28.98 2.58 -9.64
C ARG A 145 27.77 2.91 -8.74
N GLN A 146 27.16 4.08 -8.92
CA GLN A 146 25.96 4.48 -8.20
C GLN A 146 24.80 3.49 -8.44
N SER A 147 24.55 3.13 -9.70
CA SER A 147 23.55 2.13 -10.09
C SER A 147 23.78 0.81 -9.35
N LEU A 148 24.99 0.25 -9.44
CA LEU A 148 25.32 -1.03 -8.81
C LEU A 148 25.18 -1.00 -7.28
N MET A 149 25.62 0.08 -6.64
CA MET A 149 25.55 0.23 -5.18
C MET A 149 24.12 0.31 -4.66
N ASN A 150 23.23 1.01 -5.35
CA ASN A 150 21.88 1.29 -4.85
C ASN A 150 20.84 0.29 -5.37
N LEU A 151 20.95 -0.14 -6.63
CA LEU A 151 19.96 -1.03 -7.24
C LEU A 151 20.17 -2.48 -6.83
N SER A 152 21.40 -2.98 -6.76
CA SER A 152 21.67 -4.40 -6.46
C SER A 152 21.08 -4.89 -5.12
N PRO A 153 21.21 -4.19 -3.98
CA PRO A 153 20.61 -4.64 -2.73
C PRO A 153 19.08 -4.50 -2.73
N ARG A 154 18.54 -3.52 -3.47
CA ARG A 154 17.11 -3.21 -3.51
C ARG A 154 16.35 -4.13 -4.46
N PHE A 155 16.86 -4.40 -5.65
CA PHE A 155 16.16 -5.17 -6.68
C PHE A 155 16.71 -6.60 -6.75
N ASN A 156 16.70 -7.27 -5.60
CA ASN A 156 17.17 -8.64 -5.41
C ASN A 156 15.99 -9.60 -5.16
N SER A 157 15.91 -10.68 -5.93
CA SER A 157 14.89 -11.73 -5.73
C SER A 157 15.01 -12.46 -4.39
N LEU A 158 16.21 -12.56 -3.81
CA LEU A 158 16.38 -13.12 -2.47
C LEU A 158 15.67 -12.28 -1.42
N ARG A 159 15.85 -10.96 -1.45
CA ARG A 159 15.15 -10.02 -0.55
C ARG A 159 13.63 -10.16 -0.69
N MET A 160 13.13 -10.19 -1.94
CA MET A 160 11.70 -10.39 -2.21
C MET A 160 11.19 -11.68 -1.58
N LEU A 161 11.90 -12.81 -1.76
CA LEU A 161 11.50 -14.10 -1.19
C LEU A 161 11.53 -14.08 0.34
N GLU A 162 12.53 -13.45 0.95
CA GLU A 162 12.63 -13.29 2.40
C GLU A 162 11.45 -12.47 2.97
N GLU A 163 11.11 -11.36 2.31
CA GLU A 163 9.98 -10.51 2.69
C GLU A 163 8.64 -11.25 2.56
N TYR A 164 8.41 -11.95 1.44
CA TYR A 164 7.23 -12.79 1.25
C TYR A 164 7.15 -13.89 2.31
N SER A 165 8.27 -14.54 2.62
CA SER A 165 8.34 -15.59 3.64
C SER A 165 7.99 -15.05 5.01
N ALA A 166 8.62 -13.94 5.42
CA ALA A 166 8.47 -13.38 6.76
C ALA A 166 7.12 -12.69 6.99
N GLN A 167 6.58 -11.99 5.99
CA GLN A 167 5.39 -11.15 6.13
C GLN A 167 4.10 -11.87 5.74
N LEU A 168 4.15 -12.86 4.85
CA LEU A 168 2.96 -13.53 4.33
C LEU A 168 2.94 -15.02 4.69
N TYR A 169 3.94 -15.79 4.25
CA TYR A 169 3.88 -17.25 4.36
C TYR A 169 4.04 -17.76 5.79
N GLN A 170 5.01 -17.24 6.54
CA GLN A 170 5.25 -17.69 7.92
C GLN A 170 4.09 -17.29 8.86
N PRO A 171 3.56 -16.05 8.84
CA PRO A 171 2.39 -15.71 9.64
C PRO A 171 1.16 -16.55 9.28
N ALA A 172 0.91 -16.80 7.98
CA ALA A 172 -0.19 -17.66 7.55
C ALA A 172 -0.01 -19.11 8.03
N HIS A 173 1.21 -19.64 8.00
CA HIS A 173 1.52 -20.98 8.50
C HIS A 173 1.33 -21.10 10.02
N THR A 174 1.81 -20.12 10.78
CA THR A 174 1.61 -20.06 12.24
C THR A 174 0.12 -20.00 12.56
N ALA A 175 -0.63 -19.09 11.92
CA ALA A 175 -2.07 -18.96 12.11
C ALA A 175 -2.83 -20.26 11.76
N TRP A 176 -2.46 -20.94 10.67
CA TRP A 176 -3.03 -22.24 10.31
C TRP A 176 -2.77 -23.30 11.39
N THR A 177 -1.55 -23.35 11.90
CA THR A 177 -1.15 -24.32 12.93
C THR A 177 -1.97 -24.10 14.20
N GLU A 178 -2.07 -22.85 14.68
CA GLU A 178 -2.87 -22.46 15.85
C GLU A 178 -4.36 -22.76 15.68
N ILE A 179 -4.91 -22.53 14.48
CA ILE A 179 -6.33 -22.77 14.17
C ILE A 179 -6.64 -24.28 14.16
N ARG A 180 -5.72 -25.12 13.69
CA ARG A 180 -5.91 -26.58 13.61
C ARG A 180 -5.83 -27.25 14.98
N GLU A 181 -5.09 -26.68 15.94
CA GLU A 181 -5.03 -27.19 17.31
C GLU A 181 -6.42 -27.36 17.92
N GLY A 182 -6.66 -28.52 18.56
CA GLY A 182 -7.97 -28.84 19.13
C GLY A 182 -9.07 -29.01 18.08
N GLU A 183 -8.74 -29.59 16.91
CA GLU A 183 -9.68 -29.92 15.84
C GLU A 183 -10.57 -28.74 15.39
N PHE A 184 -9.96 -27.55 15.24
CA PHE A 184 -10.64 -26.33 14.82
C PHE A 184 -11.69 -25.80 15.81
N GLU A 185 -11.68 -26.22 17.08
CA GLU A 185 -12.69 -25.81 18.05
C GLU A 185 -12.69 -24.30 18.30
N LYS A 186 -11.51 -23.66 18.40
CA LYS A 186 -11.41 -22.20 18.59
C LYS A 186 -12.11 -21.43 17.46
N ILE A 187 -11.87 -21.81 16.20
CA ILE A 187 -12.47 -21.12 15.05
C ILE A 187 -13.96 -21.48 14.89
N ARG A 188 -14.37 -22.74 15.15
CA ARG A 188 -15.78 -23.13 15.15
C ARG A 188 -16.60 -22.36 16.18
N ARG A 189 -16.04 -22.18 17.39
CA ARG A 189 -16.64 -21.34 18.43
C ARG A 189 -16.78 -19.90 17.97
N ARG A 190 -15.73 -19.33 17.35
CA ARG A 190 -15.77 -17.98 16.79
C ARG A 190 -16.84 -17.83 15.72
N VAL A 191 -16.97 -18.78 14.80
CA VAL A 191 -18.00 -18.76 13.74
C VAL A 191 -19.41 -18.82 14.34
N ARG A 192 -19.66 -19.70 15.32
CA ARG A 192 -20.94 -19.76 16.04
C ARG A 192 -21.24 -18.44 16.74
N TRP A 193 -20.28 -17.92 17.48
CA TRP A 193 -20.38 -16.62 18.16
C TRP A 193 -20.68 -15.49 17.17
N THR A 194 -19.98 -15.40 16.04
CA THR A 194 -20.24 -14.37 15.03
C THR A 194 -21.66 -14.46 14.48
N ALA A 195 -22.15 -15.67 14.18
CA ALA A 195 -23.52 -15.87 13.73
C ALA A 195 -24.57 -15.51 14.79
N ASP A 196 -24.31 -15.83 16.06
CA ASP A 196 -25.19 -15.47 17.17
C ASP A 196 -25.25 -13.95 17.38
N VAL A 197 -24.09 -13.27 17.33
CA VAL A 197 -23.98 -11.81 17.39
C VAL A 197 -24.73 -11.15 16.23
N GLU A 198 -24.51 -11.58 14.99
CA GLU A 198 -25.17 -11.01 13.81
C GLU A 198 -26.70 -11.16 13.90
N ARG A 199 -27.20 -12.32 14.34
CA ARG A 199 -28.64 -12.58 14.51
C ARG A 199 -29.26 -11.68 15.59
N SER A 200 -28.56 -11.47 16.70
CA SER A 200 -29.07 -10.69 17.83
C SER A 200 -28.80 -9.18 17.72
N TRP A 201 -27.90 -8.74 16.84
CA TRP A 201 -27.40 -7.36 16.82
C TRP A 201 -28.50 -6.30 16.65
N SER A 202 -29.53 -6.59 15.86
CA SER A 202 -30.67 -5.68 15.66
C SER A 202 -31.38 -5.33 16.97
N GLN A 203 -31.39 -6.25 17.93
CA GLN A 203 -32.01 -6.10 19.24
C GLN A 203 -31.10 -5.40 20.26
N VAL A 204 -29.79 -5.34 20.01
CA VAL A 204 -28.84 -4.66 20.91
C VAL A 204 -29.11 -3.17 20.93
N ARG A 205 -29.41 -2.55 22.06
CA ARG A 205 -29.69 -1.10 22.11
C ARG A 205 -29.45 -0.50 23.48
N PHE A 206 -29.16 0.80 23.48
CA PHE A 206 -29.20 1.61 24.69
C PHE A 206 -30.65 1.71 25.18
N VAL A 207 -30.87 1.41 26.46
CA VAL A 207 -32.19 1.45 27.10
C VAL A 207 -32.30 2.68 27.99
N GLU A 208 -31.30 2.90 28.82
CA GLU A 208 -31.28 3.99 29.79
C GLU A 208 -29.84 4.50 29.92
N LEU A 209 -29.66 5.80 29.72
CA LEU A 209 -28.40 6.47 30.05
C LEU A 209 -28.40 6.77 31.55
N GLY A 210 -27.26 6.58 32.20
CA GLY A 210 -27.10 6.94 33.60
C GLY A 210 -27.33 8.43 33.85
N PRO A 211 -27.50 8.84 35.12
CA PRO A 211 -27.72 10.23 35.44
C PRO A 211 -26.59 11.09 34.87
N GLU A 212 -26.94 12.19 34.20
CA GLU A 212 -25.96 13.18 33.82
C GLU A 212 -25.32 13.76 35.08
N PRO A 213 -24.01 14.07 35.06
CA PRO A 213 -23.37 14.74 36.18
C PRO A 213 -24.08 16.07 36.43
N ASP A 214 -24.62 16.24 37.64
CA ASP A 214 -25.41 17.43 37.98
C ASP A 214 -24.46 18.64 38.16
N GLY A 215 -24.40 19.51 37.16
CA GLY A 215 -23.65 20.77 37.21
C GLY A 215 -22.14 20.67 36.98
N THR A 216 -21.37 21.49 37.70
CA THR A 216 -19.91 21.61 37.53
C THR A 216 -19.19 20.41 38.13
N VAL A 217 -18.53 19.63 37.28
CA VAL A 217 -17.66 18.55 37.74
C VAL A 217 -16.32 19.13 38.18
N LEU A 218 -15.85 18.75 39.37
CA LEU A 218 -14.52 19.11 39.86
C LEU A 218 -13.45 18.17 39.29
N SER A 219 -12.37 18.75 38.77
CA SER A 219 -11.19 18.00 38.34
C SER A 219 -10.67 17.14 39.49
N GLY A 220 -10.44 15.85 39.22
CA GLY A 220 -10.00 14.88 40.22
C GLY A 220 -11.10 14.27 41.10
N GLN A 221 -12.38 14.58 40.89
CA GLN A 221 -13.49 13.81 41.46
C GLN A 221 -13.99 12.78 40.46
N ALA A 222 -14.19 11.54 40.93
CA ALA A 222 -14.72 10.47 40.10
C ALA A 222 -16.19 10.72 39.74
N ILE A 223 -16.51 10.62 38.45
CA ILE A 223 -17.87 10.65 37.92
C ILE A 223 -18.26 9.22 37.53
N PRO A 224 -19.42 8.71 37.97
CA PRO A 224 -19.90 7.43 37.49
C PRO A 224 -20.42 7.57 36.06
N ILE A 225 -19.76 6.92 35.10
CA ILE A 225 -20.32 6.71 33.76
C ILE A 225 -21.07 5.39 33.80
N ARG A 226 -22.35 5.43 33.41
CA ARG A 226 -23.26 4.31 33.55
C ARG A 226 -24.24 4.24 32.39
N VAL A 227 -24.53 3.04 31.92
CA VAL A 227 -25.52 2.81 30.87
C VAL A 227 -26.18 1.45 31.00
N ALA A 228 -27.50 1.39 30.79
CA ALA A 228 -28.24 0.14 30.66
C ALA A 228 -28.40 -0.21 29.17
N VAL A 229 -28.03 -1.43 28.81
CA VAL A 229 -28.04 -1.93 27.43
C VAL A 229 -28.83 -3.23 27.38
N GLU A 230 -29.78 -3.32 26.46
CA GLU A 230 -30.43 -4.56 26.07
C GLU A 230 -29.51 -5.30 25.10
N LEU A 231 -29.19 -6.57 25.38
CA LEU A 231 -28.21 -7.34 24.59
C LEU A 231 -28.85 -8.34 23.61
N GLY A 232 -30.18 -8.44 23.55
CA GLY A 232 -30.85 -9.32 22.58
C GLY A 232 -30.52 -10.81 22.75
N GLY A 233 -30.26 -11.25 23.97
CA GLY A 233 -29.85 -12.62 24.30
C GLY A 233 -28.34 -12.88 24.25
N LEU A 234 -27.51 -11.89 23.90
CA LEU A 234 -26.06 -11.98 24.02
C LEU A 234 -25.62 -11.83 25.48
N ALA A 235 -24.50 -12.46 25.83
CA ALA A 235 -23.87 -12.29 27.14
C ALA A 235 -23.11 -10.95 27.21
N PRO A 236 -22.88 -10.40 28.42
CA PRO A 236 -22.10 -9.18 28.57
C PRO A 236 -20.68 -9.27 28.02
N GLU A 237 -20.05 -10.45 28.07
CA GLU A 237 -18.73 -10.68 27.47
C GLU A 237 -18.72 -10.67 25.95
N ASP A 238 -19.86 -10.83 25.28
CA ASP A 238 -19.97 -10.83 23.81
C ASP A 238 -19.94 -9.41 23.23
N VAL A 239 -20.09 -8.39 24.07
CA VAL A 239 -20.10 -6.98 23.68
C VAL A 239 -19.07 -6.17 24.44
N ARG A 240 -18.56 -5.13 23.80
CA ARG A 240 -17.68 -4.13 24.37
C ARG A 240 -18.44 -2.83 24.39
N VAL A 241 -18.82 -2.41 25.59
CA VAL A 241 -19.43 -1.11 25.83
C VAL A 241 -18.32 -0.13 26.21
N GLU A 242 -18.24 0.97 25.49
CA GLU A 242 -17.19 1.97 25.67
C GLU A 242 -17.79 3.36 25.79
N ALA A 243 -17.20 4.19 26.65
CA ALA A 243 -17.38 5.62 26.67
C ALA A 243 -16.22 6.28 25.92
N VAL A 244 -16.55 7.05 24.90
CA VAL A 244 -15.63 7.96 24.21
C VAL A 244 -15.81 9.32 24.85
N ILE A 245 -14.79 9.77 25.56
CA ILE A 245 -14.82 10.98 26.38
C ILE A 245 -13.85 11.97 25.77
N GLY A 246 -14.22 13.24 25.68
CA GLY A 246 -13.35 14.26 25.12
C GLY A 246 -13.83 15.66 25.41
N ARG A 247 -13.05 16.64 24.97
CA ARG A 247 -13.45 18.05 25.03
C ARG A 247 -14.50 18.34 23.97
N VAL A 248 -15.54 19.08 24.30
CA VAL A 248 -16.54 19.50 23.33
C VAL A 248 -16.02 20.71 22.56
N GLY A 249 -15.71 20.51 21.28
CA GLY A 249 -15.29 21.55 20.36
C GLY A 249 -16.41 22.52 19.99
N VAL A 250 -16.07 23.57 19.24
CA VAL A 250 -17.03 24.62 18.81
C VAL A 250 -18.13 24.11 17.90
N ASN A 251 -17.88 23.00 17.19
CA ASN A 251 -18.83 22.31 16.31
C ASN A 251 -19.69 21.27 17.07
N GLY A 252 -19.52 21.14 18.39
CA GLY A 252 -20.21 20.14 19.21
C GLY A 252 -19.64 18.72 19.11
N GLN A 253 -18.53 18.51 18.39
CA GLN A 253 -17.86 17.22 18.32
C GLN A 253 -16.86 17.06 19.46
N LEU A 254 -16.53 15.80 19.77
CA LEU A 254 -15.49 15.47 20.73
C LEU A 254 -14.10 15.63 20.09
N GLU A 255 -13.25 16.41 20.74
CA GLU A 255 -11.84 16.58 20.43
C GLU A 255 -10.99 15.95 21.55
N GLU A 256 -9.74 15.59 21.24
CA GLU A 256 -8.80 15.03 22.23
C GLU A 256 -9.39 13.84 23.00
N THR A 257 -9.94 12.87 22.25
CA THR A 257 -10.77 11.81 22.83
C THR A 257 -9.95 10.71 23.49
N GLU A 258 -10.39 10.25 24.64
CA GLU A 258 -10.00 8.98 25.26
C GLU A 258 -11.14 7.97 25.24
N VAL A 259 -10.78 6.68 25.24
CA VAL A 259 -11.75 5.58 25.20
C VAL A 259 -11.65 4.76 26.47
N MET A 260 -12.77 4.66 27.20
CA MET A 260 -12.89 3.87 28.42
C MET A 260 -13.85 2.69 28.22
N THR A 261 -13.38 1.46 28.42
CA THR A 261 -14.27 0.28 28.46
C THR A 261 -15.04 0.23 29.79
N LEU A 262 -16.35 0.04 29.69
CA LEU A 262 -17.25 -0.11 30.83
C LEU A 262 -17.51 -1.61 31.08
N PRO A 263 -17.15 -2.17 32.26
CA PRO A 263 -17.52 -3.53 32.62
C PRO A 263 -19.02 -3.63 32.96
N ALA A 264 -19.61 -4.80 32.76
CA ALA A 264 -20.94 -5.10 33.27
C ALA A 264 -20.90 -5.21 34.80
N VAL A 265 -21.78 -4.48 35.48
CA VAL A 265 -21.81 -4.39 36.95
C VAL A 265 -23.08 -4.98 37.57
N GLU A 266 -24.21 -4.97 36.85
CA GLU A 266 -25.45 -5.57 37.31
C GLU A 266 -26.39 -5.93 36.14
N GLN A 267 -27.39 -6.76 36.40
CA GLN A 267 -28.46 -7.09 35.46
C GLN A 267 -29.81 -6.61 36.01
N ARG A 268 -30.58 -5.90 35.19
CA ARG A 268 -31.91 -5.35 35.52
C ARG A 268 -32.95 -5.87 34.53
N GLY A 269 -33.66 -6.94 34.91
CA GLY A 269 -34.58 -7.62 34.01
C GLY A 269 -33.83 -8.19 32.80
N THR A 270 -34.15 -7.71 31.60
CA THR A 270 -33.51 -8.13 30.34
C THR A 270 -32.31 -7.27 29.93
N ALA A 271 -32.08 -6.13 30.61
CA ALA A 271 -30.97 -5.23 30.33
C ALA A 271 -29.78 -5.46 31.28
N TYR A 272 -28.57 -5.22 30.79
CA TYR A 272 -27.34 -5.22 31.58
C TYR A 272 -26.83 -3.80 31.77
N VAL A 273 -26.40 -3.49 32.98
CA VAL A 273 -25.82 -2.19 33.31
C VAL A 273 -24.31 -2.29 33.22
N PHE A 274 -23.73 -1.40 32.44
CA PHE A 274 -22.28 -1.22 32.31
C PHE A 274 -21.89 0.09 32.97
N ALA A 275 -20.88 0.06 33.85
CA ALA A 275 -20.47 1.25 34.58
C ALA A 275 -18.99 1.25 34.94
N LYS A 276 -18.39 2.44 34.94
CA LYS A 276 -17.05 2.70 35.43
C LYS A 276 -16.92 4.15 35.88
N GLU A 277 -16.11 4.39 36.90
CA GLU A 277 -15.77 5.73 37.33
C GLU A 277 -14.73 6.36 36.41
N PHE A 278 -15.00 7.58 35.97
CA PHE A 278 -14.09 8.41 35.19
C PHE A 278 -13.61 9.59 36.04
N MET A 279 -12.30 9.81 36.05
CA MET A 279 -11.68 10.92 36.79
C MET A 279 -11.15 11.95 35.78
N PRO A 280 -11.85 13.08 35.57
CA PRO A 280 -11.40 14.11 34.66
C PRO A 280 -10.14 14.79 35.22
N MET A 281 -9.09 14.82 34.40
CA MET A 281 -7.82 15.48 34.71
C MET A 281 -7.65 16.82 34.00
N HIS A 282 -8.57 17.15 33.09
CA HIS A 282 -8.55 18.37 32.29
C HIS A 282 -9.75 19.27 32.62
N THR A 283 -9.52 20.58 32.60
CA THR A 283 -10.54 21.59 32.82
C THR A 283 -11.16 22.03 31.49
N GLY A 284 -12.47 22.30 31.48
CA GLY A 284 -13.20 22.72 30.29
C GLY A 284 -14.53 22.00 30.15
N ARG A 285 -15.21 22.20 29.01
CA ARG A 285 -16.46 21.50 28.68
C ARG A 285 -16.13 20.10 28.19
N LEU A 286 -16.35 19.10 29.03
CA LEU A 286 -16.23 17.69 28.68
C LEU A 286 -17.58 17.14 28.21
N GLY A 287 -17.51 16.20 27.27
CA GLY A 287 -18.65 15.43 26.81
C GLY A 287 -18.24 13.97 26.66
N TYR A 288 -19.23 13.09 26.60
CA TYR A 288 -18.99 11.70 26.27
C TYR A 288 -20.10 11.17 25.35
N SER A 289 -19.75 10.17 24.56
CA SER A 289 -20.69 9.36 23.81
C SER A 289 -20.37 7.89 24.07
N LEU A 290 -21.40 7.05 23.99
CA LEU A 290 -21.30 5.63 24.26
C LEU A 290 -21.38 4.87 22.95
N ARG A 291 -20.57 3.82 22.85
CA ARG A 291 -20.63 2.88 21.73
C ARG A 291 -20.63 1.44 22.19
N ILE A 292 -21.29 0.59 21.42
CA ILE A 292 -21.33 -0.85 21.61
C ILE A 292 -20.78 -1.53 20.36
N SER A 293 -19.83 -2.44 20.53
CA SER A 293 -19.25 -3.26 19.45
C SER A 293 -19.13 -4.72 19.91
N PRO A 294 -19.08 -5.71 19.00
CA PRO A 294 -18.82 -7.10 19.38
C PRO A 294 -17.43 -7.27 20.03
N ASN A 295 -17.34 -8.11 21.06
CA ASN A 295 -16.13 -8.28 21.88
C ASN A 295 -15.44 -9.62 21.67
N HIS A 296 -14.98 -9.87 20.44
CA HIS A 296 -14.18 -11.06 20.14
C HIS A 296 -13.04 -10.73 19.17
N TYR A 297 -12.12 -9.88 19.63
CA TYR A 297 -10.87 -9.59 18.93
C TYR A 297 -9.70 -9.83 19.86
N HIS A 298 -9.01 -10.95 19.65
CA HIS A 298 -7.75 -11.25 20.33
C HIS A 298 -6.65 -10.25 19.92
N ASP A 299 -6.76 -9.68 18.72
CA ASP A 299 -5.90 -8.60 18.22
C ASP A 299 -6.78 -7.46 17.66
N PRO A 300 -6.74 -6.25 18.24
CA PRO A 300 -7.47 -5.09 17.72
C PRO A 300 -7.12 -4.70 16.28
N LEU A 301 -5.96 -5.09 15.75
CA LEU A 301 -5.56 -4.88 14.35
C LEU A 301 -6.31 -5.80 13.38
N THR A 302 -6.85 -6.93 13.87
CA THR A 302 -7.62 -7.88 13.05
C THR A 302 -9.13 -7.61 13.07
N ARG A 303 -9.54 -6.44 13.59
CA ARG A 303 -10.94 -6.00 13.54
C ARG A 303 -11.35 -5.77 12.09
N PRO A 304 -12.44 -6.40 11.60
CA PRO A 304 -13.01 -6.09 10.30
C PRO A 304 -13.32 -4.59 10.22
N CYS A 305 -12.94 -3.96 9.11
CA CYS A 305 -13.23 -2.54 8.87
C CYS A 305 -14.74 -2.22 8.85
N ASN A 306 -15.60 -3.24 8.70
CA ASN A 306 -17.06 -3.13 8.71
C ASN A 306 -17.69 -3.75 9.97
N SER A 307 -17.00 -3.73 11.11
CA SER A 307 -17.54 -4.30 12.35
C SER A 307 -18.85 -3.62 12.75
N LEU A 308 -19.81 -4.42 13.21
CA LEU A 308 -21.05 -3.95 13.81
C LEU A 308 -20.76 -2.93 14.93
N LEU A 309 -21.43 -1.78 14.88
CA LEU A 309 -21.23 -0.69 15.83
C LEU A 309 -22.55 0.04 16.06
N LYS A 310 -22.85 0.38 17.32
CA LYS A 310 -23.99 1.23 17.68
C LYS A 310 -23.51 2.38 18.57
N TRP A 311 -23.97 3.58 18.26
CA TRP A 311 -23.76 4.80 19.07
C TRP A 311 -25.08 5.20 19.74
N ASN A 312 -24.99 5.89 20.86
CA ASN A 312 -26.14 6.43 21.57
C ASN A 312 -26.67 7.73 20.96
#